data_AF-A0A534W4Q4-F1
#
_entry.id   AF-A0A534W4Q4-F1
#
_cell.length_a   1.000
_cell.length_b   1.000
_cell.length_c   1.000
_cell.angle_alpha   90.00
_cell.angle_beta   90.00
_cell.angle_gamma   90.00
#
_symmetry.space_group_name_H-M   'P 1'
#
loop_
_entity.id
_entity.type
_entity.pdbx_description
1 polymer ?
#
loop_
_entity_poly.entity_id
_entity_poly.type
_entity_poly.pdbx_seq_one_letter_code
_entity_poly.pdbx_strand_id
1 'polypeptide(L)'
;MKRRLLLVVALAAPLFAWRLGRPGFSDTEGMYAEPAREMVLTGDWVTPRMNGEPFLTKPPLAYWLAASVMALAGPTELARVGPTLAALGTVLVTGGLGMDLFGEGAGLAAAVVLATMEGFLLEARLLRADMLLVLAVSITLWCYVRLRRGGGWAAALGLWTAVALGLLDKGLLALVLPGAAIGLAELVGGELGPRTVGVRLRALRVPLGIAVVAALALPWHLAAALRNPGFAWDYVVN
;
A
#
# COMPACT_ATOMS: atom_id res chain seq x y z
N MET A 1 -1.22 -17.89 -19.36
CA MET A 1 -1.52 -17.56 -17.96
C MET A 1 -0.61 -16.45 -17.43
N LYS A 2 0.44 -16.72 -16.62
CA LYS A 2 1.28 -15.65 -16.03
C LYS A 2 1.92 -14.71 -17.05
N ARG A 3 2.38 -15.22 -18.20
CA ARG A 3 3.00 -14.41 -19.26
C ARG A 3 2.08 -13.35 -19.87
N ARG A 4 0.79 -13.66 -20.06
CA ARG A 4 -0.18 -12.70 -20.63
C ARG A 4 -0.48 -11.56 -19.66
N LEU A 5 -0.63 -11.87 -18.37
CA LEU A 5 -0.80 -10.85 -17.35
C LEU A 5 0.45 -9.96 -17.21
N LEU A 6 1.64 -10.55 -17.23
CA LEU A 6 2.89 -9.79 -17.24
C LEU A 6 3.01 -8.91 -18.49
N LEU A 7 2.53 -9.36 -19.64
CA LEU A 7 2.45 -8.54 -20.84
C LEU A 7 1.51 -7.34 -20.65
N VAL A 8 0.34 -7.52 -20.05
CA VAL A 8 -0.57 -6.40 -19.71
C VAL A 8 0.13 -5.39 -18.81
N VAL A 9 0.82 -5.85 -17.76
CA VAL A 9 1.58 -4.96 -16.85
C VAL A 9 2.71 -4.25 -17.60
N ALA A 10 3.44 -4.95 -18.46
CA ALA A 10 4.52 -4.36 -19.27
C ALA A 10 3.99 -3.30 -20.25
N LEU A 11 2.80 -3.50 -20.82
CA LEU A 11 2.13 -2.53 -21.68
C LEU A 11 1.54 -1.35 -20.90
N ALA A 12 1.15 -1.55 -19.64
CA ALA A 12 0.70 -0.48 -18.75
C ALA A 12 1.85 0.39 -18.23
N ALA A 13 3.06 -0.16 -18.10
CA ALA A 13 4.25 0.54 -17.62
C ALA A 13 4.53 1.88 -18.33
N PRO A 14 4.60 1.97 -19.67
CA PRO A 14 4.80 3.25 -20.35
C PRO A 14 3.62 4.21 -20.15
N LEU A 15 2.39 3.72 -19.95
CA LEU A 15 1.24 4.56 -19.64
C LEU A 15 1.42 5.20 -18.26
N PHE A 16 1.82 4.47 -17.24
CA PHE A 16 1.98 5.06 -15.91
C PHE A 16 3.28 5.86 -15.76
N ALA A 17 4.35 5.48 -16.46
CA ALA A 17 5.63 6.19 -16.41
C ALA A 17 5.69 7.40 -17.37
N TRP A 18 4.68 7.62 -18.21
CA TRP A 18 4.68 8.72 -19.17
C TRP A 18 4.85 10.08 -18.47
N ARG A 19 5.94 10.78 -18.80
CA ARG A 19 6.32 12.08 -18.22
C ARG A 19 6.41 12.08 -16.69
N LEU A 20 6.89 10.98 -16.10
CA LEU A 20 7.07 10.87 -14.65
C LEU A 20 7.97 11.99 -14.09
N GLY A 21 9.06 12.32 -14.79
CA GLY A 21 9.97 13.41 -14.44
C GLY A 21 9.53 14.79 -14.94
N ARG A 22 8.23 15.01 -15.23
CA ARG A 22 7.78 16.35 -15.64
C ARG A 22 8.06 17.37 -14.52
N PRO A 23 8.63 18.54 -14.83
CA PRO A 23 8.93 19.53 -13.81
C PRO A 23 7.70 20.00 -13.05
N GLY A 24 7.91 20.31 -11.77
CA GLY A 24 6.90 20.90 -10.90
C GLY A 24 6.04 19.85 -10.20
N PHE A 25 5.98 19.95 -8.88
CA PHE A 25 4.99 19.27 -8.05
C PHE A 25 3.74 20.14 -7.94
N SER A 26 2.57 19.52 -8.01
CA SER A 26 1.35 20.20 -7.57
C SER A 26 1.38 20.43 -6.05
N ASP A 27 0.51 21.30 -5.54
CA ASP A 27 0.45 21.61 -4.10
C ASP A 27 0.34 20.35 -3.23
N THR A 28 -0.48 19.39 -3.66
CA THR A 28 -0.66 18.11 -2.95
C THR A 28 0.57 17.22 -3.01
N GLU A 29 1.32 17.24 -4.11
CA GLU A 29 2.58 16.50 -4.22
C GLU A 29 3.69 17.16 -3.41
N GLY A 30 3.67 18.49 -3.26
CA GLY A 30 4.60 19.24 -2.41
C GLY A 30 4.55 18.76 -0.95
N MET A 31 3.36 18.40 -0.45
CA MET A 31 3.16 17.84 0.89
C MET A 31 3.87 16.48 1.11
N TYR A 32 4.34 15.83 0.04
CA TYR A 32 5.15 14.60 0.10
C TYR A 32 6.59 14.83 -0.34
N ALA A 33 6.80 15.66 -1.37
CA ALA A 33 8.11 15.97 -1.92
C ALA A 33 8.99 16.75 -0.93
N GLU A 34 8.44 17.77 -0.26
CA GLU A 34 9.23 18.61 0.65
C GLU A 34 9.65 17.84 1.91
N PRO A 35 8.76 17.10 2.61
CA PRO A 35 9.21 16.25 3.71
C PRO A 35 10.22 15.19 3.32
N ALA A 36 10.06 14.58 2.14
CA ALA A 36 11.04 13.63 1.62
C ALA A 36 12.41 14.30 1.38
N ARG A 37 12.44 15.51 0.83
CA ARG A 37 13.67 16.29 0.62
C ARG A 37 14.33 16.65 1.95
N GLU A 38 13.56 17.10 2.94
CA GLU A 38 14.06 17.43 4.28
C GLU A 38 14.60 16.20 5.02
N MET A 39 13.98 15.03 4.88
CA MET A 39 14.51 13.77 5.43
C MET A 39 15.92 13.48 4.89
N VAL A 40 16.14 13.67 3.59
CA VAL A 40 17.46 13.45 2.97
C VAL A 40 18.47 14.49 3.46
N LEU A 41 18.08 15.75 3.57
CA LEU A 41 18.98 16.83 4.00
C LEU A 41 19.36 16.77 5.48
N THR A 42 18.41 16.44 6.34
CA THR A 42 18.61 16.43 7.80
C THR A 42 19.12 15.09 8.31
N GLY A 43 18.89 14.01 7.55
CA GLY A 43 19.13 12.64 7.99
C GLY A 43 18.12 12.13 9.02
N ASP A 44 17.07 12.88 9.33
CA ASP A 44 15.98 12.42 10.22
C ASP A 44 14.90 11.70 9.41
N TRP A 45 14.98 10.37 9.37
CA TRP A 45 13.99 9.51 8.69
C TRP A 45 12.81 9.15 9.60
N VAL A 46 12.75 9.65 10.84
CA VAL A 46 11.67 9.34 11.78
C VAL A 46 10.61 10.44 11.77
N THR A 47 11.01 11.70 11.86
CA THR A 47 10.08 12.85 11.93
C THR A 47 10.05 13.59 10.59
N PRO A 48 9.02 13.38 9.75
CA PRO A 48 8.82 14.20 8.56
C PRO A 48 8.67 15.67 8.98
N ARG A 49 9.26 16.57 8.20
CA ARG A 49 9.16 18.02 8.41
C ARG A 49 8.71 18.70 7.12
N MET A 50 7.98 19.80 7.24
CA MET A 50 7.62 20.64 6.09
C MET A 50 7.94 22.09 6.42
N ASN A 51 8.90 22.66 5.71
CA ASN A 51 9.53 23.94 6.01
C ASN A 51 10.12 23.98 7.43
N GLY A 52 10.77 22.90 7.86
CA GLY A 52 11.41 22.77 9.17
C GLY A 52 10.49 22.37 10.33
N GLU A 53 9.17 22.49 10.16
CA GLU A 53 8.18 22.14 11.20
C GLU A 53 7.75 20.67 11.11
N PRO A 54 7.57 19.94 12.24
CA PRO A 54 7.07 18.56 12.22
C PRO A 54 5.75 18.41 11.45
N PHE A 55 5.73 17.50 10.47
CA PHE A 55 4.62 17.28 9.55
C PHE A 55 4.15 15.81 9.58
N LEU A 56 3.71 15.36 10.75
CA LEU A 56 3.28 13.97 11.02
C LEU A 56 1.82 13.70 10.65
N THR A 57 1.34 14.30 9.56
CA THR A 57 -0.06 14.13 9.10
C THR A 57 -0.33 12.74 8.51
N LYS A 58 0.74 12.04 8.10
CA LYS A 58 0.72 10.69 7.57
C LYS A 58 1.92 9.87 8.07
N PRO A 59 1.78 8.54 8.17
CA PRO A 59 2.89 7.61 8.32
C PRO A 59 3.95 7.71 7.20
N PRO A 60 5.12 7.10 7.37
CA PRO A 60 6.32 7.54 6.67
C PRO A 60 6.54 6.87 5.31
N LEU A 61 5.78 5.83 4.94
CA LEU A 61 6.13 4.97 3.80
C LEU A 61 6.24 5.76 2.49
N ALA A 62 5.27 6.62 2.20
CA ALA A 62 5.31 7.46 1.01
C ALA A 62 6.52 8.42 1.02
N TYR A 63 6.83 9.02 2.18
CA TYR A 63 8.00 9.89 2.34
C TYR A 63 9.30 9.11 2.17
N TRP A 64 9.43 7.92 2.76
CA TRP A 64 10.61 7.07 2.64
C TRP A 64 10.87 6.64 1.21
N LEU A 65 9.84 6.28 0.44
CA LEU A 65 10.00 5.92 -0.96
C LEU A 65 10.47 7.13 -1.78
N ALA A 66 9.85 8.30 -1.58
CA ALA A 66 10.27 9.54 -2.24
C ALA A 66 11.70 9.96 -1.86
N ALA A 67 12.01 9.93 -0.57
CA ALA A 67 13.32 10.28 0.00
C ALA A 67 14.40 9.33 -0.50
N SER A 68 14.10 8.03 -0.64
CA SER A 68 15.06 7.06 -1.18
C SER A 68 15.45 7.37 -2.63
N VAL A 69 14.49 7.81 -3.45
CA VAL A 69 14.78 8.26 -4.82
C VAL A 69 15.63 9.51 -4.80
N MET A 70 15.28 10.49 -3.96
CA MET A 70 16.01 11.74 -3.85
C MET A 70 17.42 11.57 -3.26
N ALA A 71 17.63 10.60 -2.37
CA ALA A 71 18.94 10.26 -1.82
C ALA A 71 19.88 9.71 -2.90
N LEU A 72 19.35 9.02 -3.92
CA LEU A 72 20.13 8.43 -5.01
C LEU A 72 20.34 9.38 -6.19
N ALA A 73 19.33 10.19 -6.53
CA ALA A 73 19.31 11.01 -7.74
C ALA A 73 19.37 12.52 -7.49
N GLY A 74 19.43 12.95 -6.22
CA GLY A 74 19.19 14.35 -5.82
C GLY A 74 17.70 14.71 -5.85
N PRO A 75 17.32 15.94 -5.44
CA PRO A 75 15.93 16.39 -5.49
C PRO A 75 15.38 16.28 -6.92
N THR A 76 14.32 15.47 -7.10
CA THR A 76 13.81 15.14 -8.42
C THR A 76 12.33 14.76 -8.40
N GLU A 77 11.65 15.09 -9.48
CA GLU A 77 10.29 14.67 -9.79
C GLU A 77 10.14 13.16 -10.02
N LEU A 78 11.26 12.45 -10.24
CA LEU A 78 11.25 10.98 -10.30
C LEU A 78 10.82 10.32 -8.98
N ALA A 79 10.71 11.08 -7.88
CA ALA A 79 10.10 10.62 -6.63
C ALA A 79 8.69 10.02 -6.82
N ARG A 80 7.96 10.39 -7.89
CA ARG A 80 6.68 9.79 -8.30
C ARG A 80 6.75 8.30 -8.65
N VAL A 81 7.94 7.72 -8.79
CA VAL A 81 8.12 6.30 -9.15
C VAL A 81 7.49 5.35 -8.14
N GLY A 82 7.46 5.70 -6.84
CA GLY A 82 6.82 4.88 -5.81
C GLY A 82 5.35 4.59 -6.11
N PRO A 83 4.50 5.63 -6.20
CA PRO A 83 3.09 5.48 -6.62
C PRO A 83 2.91 4.80 -7.99
N THR A 84 3.77 5.08 -8.96
CA THR A 84 3.72 4.42 -10.28
C THR A 84 3.97 2.91 -10.20
N LEU A 85 4.96 2.48 -9.42
CA LEU A 85 5.23 1.07 -9.18
C LEU A 85 4.09 0.42 -8.39
N ALA A 86 3.50 1.14 -7.44
CA ALA A 86 2.34 0.67 -6.69
C ALA A 86 1.12 0.43 -7.60
N ALA A 87 0.90 1.32 -8.58
CA ALA A 87 -0.15 1.17 -9.57
C ALA A 87 0.08 -0.05 -10.47
N LEU A 88 1.31 -0.28 -10.96
CA LEU A 88 1.65 -1.49 -11.72
C LEU A 88 1.47 -2.77 -10.92
N GLY A 89 1.89 -2.75 -9.65
CA GLY A 89 1.65 -3.84 -8.71
C GLY A 89 0.15 -4.11 -8.54
N THR A 90 -0.67 -3.06 -8.48
CA THR A 90 -2.12 -3.21 -8.32
C THR A 90 -2.73 -3.86 -9.56
N VAL A 91 -2.35 -3.45 -10.77
CA VAL A 91 -2.80 -4.10 -12.02
C VAL A 91 -2.46 -5.60 -12.02
N LEU A 92 -1.24 -5.96 -11.60
CA LEU A 92 -0.82 -7.35 -11.48
C LEU A 92 -1.69 -8.12 -10.48
N VAL A 93 -1.91 -7.54 -9.30
CA VAL A 93 -2.66 -8.17 -8.21
C VAL A 93 -4.14 -8.31 -8.56
N THR A 94 -4.76 -7.27 -9.12
CA THR A 94 -6.15 -7.30 -9.58
C THR A 94 -6.35 -8.36 -10.66
N GLY A 95 -5.43 -8.44 -11.62
CA GLY A 95 -5.47 -9.51 -12.61
C GLY A 95 -5.33 -10.90 -11.99
N GLY A 96 -4.33 -11.08 -11.10
CA GLY A 96 -4.12 -12.35 -10.39
C GLY A 96 -5.31 -12.78 -9.54
N LEU A 97 -5.93 -11.84 -8.83
CA LEU A 97 -7.14 -12.06 -8.05
C LEU A 97 -8.33 -12.45 -8.94
N GLY A 98 -8.54 -11.74 -10.04
CA GLY A 98 -9.58 -12.08 -11.02
C GLY A 98 -9.38 -13.47 -11.63
N MET A 99 -8.14 -13.89 -11.86
CA MET A 99 -7.84 -15.26 -12.31
C MET A 99 -8.18 -16.31 -11.26
N ASP A 100 -7.83 -16.07 -10.00
CA ASP A 100 -8.10 -17.00 -8.90
C ASP A 100 -9.60 -17.12 -8.57
N LEU A 101 -10.40 -16.09 -8.87
CA LEU A 101 -11.85 -16.06 -8.65
C LEU A 101 -12.67 -16.55 -9.85
N PHE A 102 -12.34 -16.11 -11.06
CA PHE A 102 -13.21 -16.21 -12.24
C PHE A 102 -12.51 -16.72 -13.51
N GLY A 103 -11.25 -17.15 -13.39
CA GLY A 103 -10.47 -17.71 -14.50
C GLY A 103 -9.71 -16.67 -15.33
N GLU A 104 -8.91 -17.16 -16.29
CA GLU A 104 -7.89 -16.35 -16.98
C GLU A 104 -8.48 -15.14 -17.72
N GLY A 105 -9.58 -15.34 -18.45
CA GLY A 105 -10.21 -14.28 -19.24
C GLY A 105 -10.67 -13.10 -18.38
N ALA A 106 -11.34 -13.40 -17.26
CA ALA A 106 -11.80 -12.39 -16.31
C ALA A 106 -10.64 -11.64 -15.66
N GLY A 107 -9.56 -12.34 -15.27
CA GLY A 107 -8.39 -11.70 -14.70
C GLY A 107 -7.64 -10.79 -15.70
N LEU A 108 -7.49 -11.21 -16.95
CA LEU A 108 -6.91 -10.35 -17.99
C LEU A 108 -7.79 -9.13 -18.28
N ALA A 109 -9.11 -9.32 -18.37
CA ALA A 109 -10.05 -8.22 -18.57
C ALA A 109 -9.99 -7.21 -17.40
N ALA A 110 -9.99 -7.69 -16.15
CA ALA A 110 -9.89 -6.84 -14.96
C ALA A 110 -8.58 -6.03 -14.95
N ALA A 111 -7.45 -6.65 -15.29
CA ALA A 111 -6.16 -5.96 -15.37
C ALA A 111 -6.15 -4.88 -16.46
N VAL A 112 -6.68 -5.17 -17.64
CA VAL A 112 -6.77 -4.20 -18.75
C VAL A 112 -7.69 -3.05 -18.39
N VAL A 113 -8.90 -3.33 -17.90
CA VAL A 113 -9.89 -2.32 -17.50
C VAL A 113 -9.28 -1.36 -16.48
N LEU A 114 -8.66 -1.89 -15.42
CA LEU A 114 -8.02 -1.07 -14.40
C LEU A 114 -6.86 -0.24 -14.97
N ALA A 115 -6.03 -0.84 -15.82
CA ALA A 115 -4.88 -0.14 -16.42
C ALA A 115 -5.30 1.01 -17.36
N THR A 116 -6.49 0.92 -17.94
CA THR A 116 -7.06 1.95 -18.84
C THR A 116 -8.01 2.92 -18.17
N MET A 117 -8.30 2.74 -16.88
CA MET A 117 -9.22 3.62 -16.15
C MET A 117 -8.56 4.98 -15.92
N GLU A 118 -9.20 6.05 -16.39
CA GLU A 118 -8.65 7.42 -16.34
C GLU A 118 -8.25 7.83 -14.93
N GLY A 119 -9.16 7.67 -13.95
CA GLY A 119 -8.87 8.04 -12.56
C GLY A 119 -7.68 7.29 -11.98
N PHE A 120 -7.55 5.99 -12.28
CA PHE A 120 -6.41 5.19 -11.82
C PHE A 120 -5.09 5.66 -12.46
N LEU A 121 -5.12 5.99 -13.74
CA LEU A 121 -3.95 6.49 -14.48
C LEU A 121 -3.49 7.87 -13.97
N LEU A 122 -4.42 8.76 -13.60
CA LEU A 122 -4.10 10.05 -13.01
C LEU A 122 -3.45 9.89 -11.62
N GLU A 123 -4.02 9.04 -10.77
CA GLU A 123 -3.49 8.74 -9.44
C GLU A 123 -2.10 8.07 -9.50
N ALA A 124 -1.88 7.16 -10.46
CA ALA A 124 -0.61 6.45 -10.65
C ALA A 124 0.60 7.35 -10.92
N ARG A 125 0.36 8.59 -11.37
CA ARG A 125 1.41 9.55 -11.79
C ARG A 125 1.67 10.65 -10.77
N LEU A 126 0.91 10.70 -9.68
CA LEU A 126 1.02 11.77 -8.68
C LEU A 126 1.74 11.24 -7.44
N LEU A 127 2.64 12.07 -6.90
CA LEU A 127 3.34 11.77 -5.65
C LEU A 127 2.37 11.88 -4.46
N ARG A 128 1.60 10.81 -4.23
CA ARG A 128 0.64 10.67 -3.13
C ARG A 128 0.67 9.26 -2.56
N ALA A 129 0.25 9.13 -1.30
CA ALA A 129 0.19 7.85 -0.59
C ALA A 129 -0.86 6.88 -1.18
N ASP A 130 -1.93 7.38 -1.79
CA ASP A 130 -3.14 6.63 -2.13
C ASP A 130 -2.89 5.34 -2.93
N MET A 131 -1.96 5.36 -3.90
CA MET A 131 -1.63 4.17 -4.70
C MET A 131 -0.96 3.06 -3.89
N LEU A 132 -0.19 3.40 -2.85
CA LEU A 132 0.44 2.42 -1.96
C LEU A 132 -0.61 1.72 -1.11
N LEU A 133 -1.57 2.47 -0.55
CA LEU A 133 -2.71 1.89 0.16
C LEU A 133 -3.53 0.98 -0.76
N VAL A 134 -3.85 1.40 -1.98
CA VAL A 134 -4.60 0.58 -2.95
C VAL A 134 -3.89 -0.74 -3.24
N LEU A 135 -2.57 -0.70 -3.44
CA LEU A 135 -1.76 -1.92 -3.61
C LEU A 135 -1.82 -2.80 -2.37
N ALA A 136 -1.61 -2.23 -1.18
CA ALA A 136 -1.63 -2.96 0.08
C ALA A 136 -2.96 -3.69 0.29
N VAL A 137 -4.09 -2.98 0.16
CA VAL A 137 -5.43 -3.55 0.25
C VAL A 137 -5.65 -4.65 -0.77
N SER A 138 -5.22 -4.43 -2.03
CA SER A 138 -5.37 -5.42 -3.10
C SER A 138 -4.57 -6.69 -2.81
N ILE A 139 -3.34 -6.58 -2.31
CA ILE A 139 -2.52 -7.74 -1.90
C ILE A 139 -3.18 -8.46 -0.73
N THR A 140 -3.66 -7.74 0.28
CA THR A 140 -4.35 -8.33 1.44
C THR A 140 -5.55 -9.17 0.99
N LEU A 141 -6.39 -8.64 0.09
CA LEU A 141 -7.55 -9.37 -0.45
C LEU A 141 -7.14 -10.57 -1.30
N TRP A 142 -6.12 -10.43 -2.16
CA TRP A 142 -5.66 -11.53 -2.98
C TRP A 142 -5.05 -12.67 -2.17
N CYS A 143 -4.19 -12.33 -1.19
CA CYS A 143 -3.63 -13.31 -0.26
C CYS A 143 -4.71 -13.97 0.59
N TYR A 144 -5.76 -13.24 1.00
CA TYR A 144 -6.90 -13.81 1.68
C TYR A 144 -7.63 -14.86 0.82
N VAL A 145 -7.93 -14.55 -0.44
CA VAL A 145 -8.54 -15.53 -1.38
C VAL A 145 -7.63 -16.75 -1.54
N ARG A 146 -6.31 -16.57 -1.59
CA ARG A 146 -5.38 -17.70 -1.65
C ARG A 146 -5.38 -18.55 -0.38
N LEU A 147 -5.43 -17.94 0.80
CA LEU A 147 -5.58 -18.68 2.06
C LEU A 147 -6.88 -19.51 2.06
N ARG A 148 -7.98 -18.94 1.58
CA ARG A 148 -9.28 -19.64 1.41
C ARG A 148 -9.19 -20.85 0.47
N ARG A 149 -8.27 -20.82 -0.50
CA ARG A 149 -8.01 -21.91 -1.46
C ARG A 149 -6.91 -22.88 -1.00
N GLY A 150 -6.58 -22.90 0.29
CA GLY A 150 -5.56 -23.78 0.86
C GLY A 150 -4.13 -23.22 0.82
N GLY A 151 -3.98 -21.92 0.58
CA GLY A 151 -2.70 -21.22 0.63
C GLY A 151 -2.01 -21.37 2.00
N GLY A 152 -0.69 -21.50 1.96
CA GLY A 152 0.14 -21.73 3.16
C GLY A 152 0.70 -20.45 3.79
N TRP A 153 1.89 -20.58 4.39
CA TRP A 153 2.58 -19.50 5.11
C TRP A 153 2.90 -18.30 4.22
N ALA A 154 3.25 -18.52 2.94
CA ALA A 154 3.57 -17.45 2.01
C ALA A 154 2.38 -16.51 1.75
N ALA A 155 1.15 -17.05 1.68
CA ALA A 155 -0.05 -16.24 1.52
C ALA A 155 -0.34 -15.43 2.79
N ALA A 156 -0.18 -16.03 3.97
CA ALA A 156 -0.33 -15.31 5.24
C ALA A 156 0.73 -14.21 5.41
N LEU A 157 2.00 -14.47 5.07
CA LEU A 157 3.05 -13.47 5.09
C LEU A 157 2.75 -12.32 4.12
N GLY A 158 2.35 -12.62 2.88
CA GLY A 158 1.96 -11.59 1.91
C GLY A 158 0.82 -10.72 2.43
N LEU A 159 -0.21 -11.33 3.03
CA LEU A 159 -1.34 -10.64 3.64
C LEU A 159 -0.89 -9.67 4.74
N TRP A 160 -0.16 -10.17 5.73
CA TRP A 160 0.23 -9.38 6.90
C TRP A 160 1.33 -8.37 6.62
N THR A 161 2.21 -8.65 5.66
CA THR A 161 3.21 -7.68 5.18
C THR A 161 2.51 -6.52 4.48
N ALA A 162 1.51 -6.80 3.64
CA ALA A 162 0.74 -5.76 2.98
C ALA A 162 -0.05 -4.90 3.98
N VAL A 163 -0.67 -5.52 5.00
CA VAL A 163 -1.31 -4.78 6.10
C VAL A 163 -0.30 -3.90 6.83
N ALA A 164 0.87 -4.43 7.18
CA ALA A 164 1.89 -3.66 7.90
C ALA A 164 2.44 -2.48 7.09
N LEU A 165 2.69 -2.66 5.79
CA LEU A 165 3.10 -1.57 4.91
C LEU A 165 1.98 -0.55 4.73
N GLY A 166 0.73 -0.97 4.61
CA GLY A 166 -0.41 -0.05 4.56
C GLY A 166 -0.59 0.74 5.86
N LEU A 167 -0.32 0.14 7.03
CA LEU A 167 -0.29 0.86 8.32
C LEU A 167 0.79 1.95 8.31
N LEU A 168 1.94 1.69 7.69
CA LEU A 168 3.00 2.68 7.48
C LEU A 168 2.70 3.70 6.38
N ASP A 169 1.55 3.62 5.68
CA ASP A 169 1.14 4.57 4.65
C ASP A 169 -0.05 5.44 5.08
N LYS A 170 -1.16 4.81 5.50
CA LYS A 170 -2.40 5.49 5.91
C LYS A 170 -2.98 4.95 7.23
N GLY A 171 -2.15 4.38 8.08
CA GLY A 171 -2.56 3.93 9.41
C GLY A 171 -3.66 2.87 9.36
N LEU A 172 -4.59 2.92 10.31
CA LEU A 172 -5.60 1.88 10.52
C LEU A 172 -6.50 1.60 9.31
N LEU A 173 -6.59 2.51 8.33
CA LEU A 173 -7.33 2.28 7.09
C LEU A 173 -6.87 1.02 6.34
N ALA A 174 -5.58 0.69 6.42
CA ALA A 174 -5.04 -0.53 5.81
C ALA A 174 -5.53 -1.83 6.46
N LEU A 175 -6.04 -1.76 7.69
CA LEU A 175 -6.70 -2.87 8.37
C LEU A 175 -8.22 -2.82 8.16
N VAL A 176 -8.82 -1.64 8.32
CA VAL A 176 -10.28 -1.44 8.28
C VAL A 176 -10.84 -1.77 6.89
N LEU A 177 -10.23 -1.27 5.81
CA LEU A 177 -10.76 -1.47 4.46
C LEU A 177 -10.81 -2.95 4.03
N PRO A 178 -9.70 -3.70 4.02
CA PRO A 178 -9.75 -5.11 3.67
C PRO A 178 -10.46 -5.94 4.74
N GLY A 179 -10.33 -5.58 6.02
CA GLY A 179 -11.02 -6.27 7.12
C GLY A 179 -12.54 -6.19 7.01
N ALA A 180 -13.08 -5.03 6.67
CA ALA A 180 -14.51 -4.84 6.43
C ALA A 180 -14.99 -5.62 5.20
N ALA A 181 -14.23 -5.59 4.10
CA ALA A 181 -14.57 -6.35 2.90
C ALA A 181 -14.56 -7.88 3.15
N ILE A 182 -13.54 -8.39 3.84
CA ILE A 182 -13.45 -9.80 4.22
C ILE A 182 -14.57 -10.17 5.20
N GLY A 183 -14.79 -9.35 6.23
CA GLY A 183 -15.83 -9.57 7.22
C GLY A 183 -17.22 -9.62 6.60
N LEU A 184 -17.54 -8.67 5.71
CA LEU A 184 -18.80 -8.64 4.98
C LEU A 184 -18.96 -9.86 4.07
N ALA A 185 -17.91 -10.24 3.33
CA ALA A 185 -17.95 -11.43 2.46
C ALA A 185 -18.21 -12.71 3.26
N GLU A 186 -17.54 -12.87 4.41
CA GLU A 186 -17.73 -14.03 5.30
C GLU A 186 -19.12 -14.02 5.98
N LEU A 187 -19.65 -12.84 6.33
CA LEU A 187 -21.01 -12.69 6.88
C LEU A 187 -22.07 -13.06 5.84
N VAL A 188 -21.98 -12.51 4.63
CA VAL A 188 -22.92 -12.78 3.53
C VAL A 188 -22.85 -14.23 3.09
N GLY A 189 -21.66 -14.84 3.12
CA GLY A 189 -21.47 -16.28 2.86
C GLY A 189 -22.03 -17.21 3.96
N GLY A 190 -22.50 -16.67 5.09
CA GLY A 190 -22.95 -17.47 6.24
C GLY A 190 -21.79 -18.18 6.96
N GLU A 191 -20.56 -17.76 6.70
CA GLU A 191 -19.34 -18.41 7.18
C GLU A 191 -18.78 -17.76 8.45
N LEU A 192 -19.17 -16.51 8.75
CA LEU A 192 -18.80 -15.79 9.97
C LEU A 192 -19.91 -15.88 11.03
N GLY A 193 -19.57 -16.47 12.17
CA GLY A 193 -20.42 -16.51 13.36
C GLY A 193 -19.60 -16.74 14.64
N PRO A 194 -20.24 -16.69 15.82
CA PRO A 194 -19.54 -16.79 17.12
C PRO A 194 -18.69 -18.06 17.27
N ARG A 195 -19.11 -19.15 16.63
CA ARG A 195 -18.41 -20.46 16.68
C ARG A 195 -17.31 -20.60 15.62
N THR A 196 -17.38 -19.86 14.50
CA THR A 196 -16.44 -19.98 13.38
C THR A 196 -15.34 -18.92 13.41
N VAL A 197 -15.54 -17.80 14.11
CA VAL A 197 -14.57 -16.69 14.17
C VAL A 197 -13.18 -17.15 14.59
N GLY A 198 -13.08 -18.01 15.61
CA GLY A 198 -11.79 -18.54 16.08
C GLY A 198 -11.10 -19.46 15.06
N VAL A 199 -11.85 -20.15 14.20
CA VAL A 199 -11.28 -20.93 13.09
C VAL A 199 -10.77 -20.00 12.00
N ARG A 200 -11.51 -18.93 11.69
CA ARG A 200 -11.12 -17.94 10.68
C ARG A 200 -9.86 -17.17 11.09
N LEU A 201 -9.77 -16.73 12.34
CA LEU A 201 -8.57 -16.07 12.86
C LEU A 201 -7.35 -17.01 12.83
N ARG A 202 -7.53 -18.31 13.09
CA ARG A 202 -6.46 -19.31 12.94
C ARG A 202 -6.08 -19.53 11.47
N ALA A 203 -7.05 -19.55 10.55
CA ALA A 203 -6.78 -19.66 9.11
C ALA A 203 -5.99 -18.46 8.57
N LEU A 204 -6.22 -17.27 9.11
CA LEU A 204 -5.43 -16.06 8.82
C LEU A 204 -4.03 -16.09 9.46
N ARG A 205 -3.74 -17.04 10.35
CA ARG A 205 -2.49 -17.14 11.11
C ARG A 205 -2.18 -15.85 11.88
N VAL A 206 -3.17 -15.33 12.61
CA VAL A 206 -3.06 -14.06 13.36
C VAL A 206 -1.80 -13.90 14.21
N PRO A 207 -1.26 -14.92 14.92
CA PRO A 207 0.00 -14.76 15.66
C PRO A 207 1.18 -14.35 14.78
N LEU A 208 1.28 -14.90 13.57
CA LEU A 208 2.26 -14.48 12.57
C LEU A 208 2.01 -13.03 12.15
N GLY A 209 0.75 -12.66 11.96
CA GLY A 209 0.36 -11.30 11.63
C GLY A 209 0.76 -10.27 12.66
N ILE A 210 0.52 -10.56 13.95
CA ILE A 210 0.97 -9.73 15.07
C ILE A 210 2.48 -9.58 15.01
N ALA A 211 3.24 -10.67 14.81
CA ALA A 211 4.70 -10.60 14.71
C ALA A 211 5.18 -9.75 13.52
N VAL A 212 4.57 -9.88 12.34
CA VAL A 212 4.92 -9.10 11.15
C VAL A 212 4.59 -7.61 11.33
N VAL A 213 3.40 -7.28 11.84
CA VAL A 213 2.99 -5.90 12.11
C VAL A 213 3.88 -5.26 13.18
N ALA A 214 4.19 -6.00 14.25
CA ALA A 214 5.11 -5.54 15.29
C ALA A 214 6.54 -5.36 14.78
N ALA A 215 7.00 -6.18 13.84
CA ALA A 215 8.34 -6.04 13.28
C ALA A 215 8.45 -4.89 12.27
N LEU A 216 7.42 -4.66 11.45
CA LEU A 216 7.49 -3.70 10.34
C LEU A 216 6.90 -2.34 10.69
N ALA A 217 5.69 -2.29 11.27
CA ALA A 217 4.97 -1.04 11.46
C ALA A 217 5.27 -0.39 12.83
N LEU A 218 5.31 -1.20 13.89
CA LEU A 218 5.45 -0.69 15.26
C LEU A 218 6.74 0.13 15.51
N PRO A 219 7.93 -0.21 14.97
CA PRO A 219 9.16 0.51 15.30
C PRO A 219 9.10 2.01 14.97
N TRP A 220 8.57 2.36 13.80
CA TRP A 220 8.43 3.76 13.43
C TRP A 220 7.39 4.48 14.30
N HIS A 221 6.23 3.86 14.57
CA HIS A 221 5.20 4.48 15.40
C HIS A 221 5.72 4.77 16.81
N LEU A 222 6.50 3.85 17.39
CA LEU A 222 7.17 4.08 18.68
C LEU A 222 8.20 5.20 18.60
N ALA A 223 9.07 5.18 17.58
CA ALA A 223 10.09 6.21 17.41
C ALA A 223 9.48 7.61 17.21
N ALA A 224 8.42 7.72 16.40
CA ALA A 224 7.68 8.96 16.18
C ALA A 224 7.01 9.45 17.47
N ALA A 225 6.38 8.57 18.24
CA ALA A 225 5.76 8.92 19.53
C ALA A 225 6.78 9.36 20.59
N LEU A 226 7.95 8.73 20.64
CA LEU A 226 9.02 9.10 21.58
C LEU A 226 9.69 10.42 21.23
N ARG A 227 9.82 10.75 19.93
CA ARG A 227 10.47 11.98 19.46
C ARG A 227 9.54 13.18 19.39
N ASN A 228 8.23 12.96 19.31
CA ASN A 228 7.24 14.02 19.08
C ASN A 228 6.10 13.92 20.12
N PRO A 229 6.20 14.63 21.27
CA PRO A 229 5.14 14.67 22.25
C PRO A 229 3.82 15.13 21.64
N GLY A 230 2.70 14.44 21.95
CA GLY A 230 1.38 14.72 21.38
C GLY A 230 1.04 13.90 20.13
N PHE A 231 2.03 13.45 19.35
CA PHE A 231 1.81 12.68 18.11
C PHE A 231 0.90 11.47 18.32
N ALA A 232 1.13 10.67 19.37
CA ALA A 232 0.35 9.45 19.59
C ALA A 232 -1.14 9.72 19.83
N TRP A 233 -1.48 10.85 20.46
CA TRP A 233 -2.87 11.27 20.65
C TRP A 233 -3.46 11.74 19.32
N ASP A 234 -2.76 12.65 18.63
CA ASP A 234 -3.21 13.19 17.35
C ASP A 234 -3.36 12.11 16.27
N TYR A 235 -2.48 11.12 16.24
CA TYR A 235 -2.48 10.07 15.24
C TYR A 235 -3.60 9.03 15.42
N VAL A 236 -4.08 8.83 16.65
CA VAL A 236 -5.08 7.80 16.97
C VAL A 236 -6.47 8.39 17.14
N VAL A 237 -6.57 9.63 17.64
CA VAL A 237 -7.84 10.24 18.04
C VAL A 237 -8.35 11.28 17.05
N ASN A 238 -7.46 12.06 16.44
CA ASN A 238 -7.80 13.13 15.48
C ASN A 238 -7.76 12.62 14.03
#